data_AF-A0A2R7KD13-F1
#
_entry.id   AF-A0A2R7KD13-F1
#
_cell.length_a   1.000
_cell.length_b   1.000
_cell.length_c   1.000
_cell.angle_alpha   90.00
_cell.angle_beta   90.00
_cell.angle_gamma   90.00
#
_symmetry.space_group_name_H-M   'P 1'
#
loop_
_entity.id
_entity.type
_entity.pdbx_description
1 polymer ?
#
loop_
_entity_poly.entity_id
_entity_poly.type
_entity_poly.pdbx_seq_one_letter_code
_entity_poly.pdbx_strand_id
1 'polypeptide(L)'
;MLTKTKSYSRGFRLVDSGYYAPDFQRLRVLQSLIELDFRYNRDINVYAVKMGTSIHALNRFAKAYLGRSVYELLQDRIYREALYLLQHSRHTIKEISELLSFSDLPYFSRWFKQRNGQTAKVYRKGFKT
;
A
#
# COMPACT_ATOMS: atom_id res chain seq x y z
N MET A 1 -26.85 -26.30 20.73
CA MET A 1 -27.45 -25.09 20.12
C MET A 1 -26.38 -24.02 20.02
N LEU A 2 -26.21 -23.45 18.84
CA LEU A 2 -25.11 -22.56 18.44
C LEU A 2 -25.13 -21.23 19.22
N THR A 3 -23.97 -20.81 19.73
CA THR A 3 -23.77 -19.51 20.37
C THR A 3 -23.95 -18.38 19.35
N LYS A 4 -25.08 -17.66 19.45
CA LYS A 4 -25.30 -16.38 18.77
C LYS A 4 -24.57 -15.28 19.53
N THR A 5 -23.48 -14.77 18.98
CA THR A 5 -22.81 -13.58 19.53
C THR A 5 -23.32 -12.31 18.84
N LYS A 6 -24.21 -11.65 19.57
CA LYS A 6 -24.56 -10.22 19.68
C LYS A 6 -24.08 -9.23 18.60
N SER A 7 -25.11 -8.62 18.00
CA SER A 7 -25.30 -7.21 17.63
C SER A 7 -24.19 -6.22 18.05
N TYR A 8 -23.50 -5.64 17.07
CA TYR A 8 -22.73 -4.41 17.22
C TYR A 8 -23.67 -3.21 16.97
N SER A 9 -24.24 -2.65 18.03
CA SER A 9 -24.95 -1.37 17.97
C SER A 9 -24.34 -0.35 18.92
N ARG A 10 -24.07 0.83 18.34
CA ARG A 10 -23.90 2.17 18.95
C ARG A 10 -22.58 2.49 19.68
N GLY A 11 -21.99 3.59 19.21
CA GLY A 11 -21.24 4.53 20.04
C GLY A 11 -19.77 4.19 20.28
N PHE A 12 -18.93 4.26 19.24
CA PHE A 12 -17.49 4.18 19.41
C PHE A 12 -16.95 5.54 19.93
N ARG A 13 -16.97 5.73 21.25
CA ARG A 13 -16.14 6.76 21.91
C ARG A 13 -14.72 6.20 21.99
N LEU A 14 -13.82 6.81 21.24
CA LEU A 14 -12.39 6.68 21.46
C LEU A 14 -12.02 7.64 22.59
N VAL A 15 -11.64 7.09 23.74
CA VAL A 15 -10.58 7.55 24.66
C VAL A 15 -10.73 6.78 25.99
N ASP A 16 -9.58 6.45 26.56
CA ASP A 16 -9.28 5.76 27.83
C ASP A 16 -9.11 4.23 27.80
N SER A 17 -7.94 3.81 28.32
CA SER A 17 -7.38 2.46 28.43
C SER A 17 -6.70 1.91 27.16
N GLY A 18 -5.40 2.20 27.04
CA GLY A 18 -4.52 1.74 25.96
C GLY A 18 -4.23 0.24 25.94
N TYR A 19 -5.23 -0.55 25.56
CA TYR A 19 -5.02 -1.93 25.14
C TYR A 19 -5.98 -2.27 24.00
N TYR A 20 -5.57 -1.93 22.76
CA TYR A 20 -6.16 -2.57 21.59
C TYR A 20 -5.78 -4.05 21.67
N ALA A 21 -6.76 -4.96 21.78
CA ALA A 21 -6.48 -6.36 21.47
C ALA A 21 -5.80 -6.36 20.08
N PRO A 22 -4.61 -6.95 19.92
CA PRO A 22 -3.84 -6.67 18.73
C PRO A 22 -4.58 -7.19 17.52
N ASP A 23 -5.12 -6.29 16.70
CA ASP A 23 -5.75 -6.65 15.45
C ASP A 23 -4.67 -6.93 14.39
N PHE A 24 -3.60 -7.63 14.83
CA PHE A 24 -2.47 -8.08 14.02
C PHE A 24 -2.93 -8.98 12.89
N GLN A 25 -4.03 -9.71 13.07
CA GLN A 25 -4.60 -10.50 11.99
C GLN A 25 -5.12 -9.59 10.86
N ARG A 26 -5.90 -8.57 11.19
CA ARG A 26 -6.38 -7.61 10.18
C ARG A 26 -5.24 -6.78 9.59
N LEU A 27 -4.23 -6.46 10.38
CA LEU A 27 -3.01 -5.81 9.90
C LEU A 27 -2.27 -6.69 8.88
N ARG A 28 -2.06 -7.97 9.21
CA ARG A 28 -1.45 -8.95 8.30
C ARG A 28 -2.26 -9.10 7.03
N VAL A 29 -3.59 -9.18 7.13
CA VAL A 29 -4.48 -9.25 5.96
C VAL A 29 -4.31 -8.01 5.07
N LEU A 30 -4.29 -6.79 5.64
CA LEU A 30 -4.05 -5.57 4.86
C LEU A 30 -2.71 -5.61 4.13
N GLN A 31 -1.64 -6.00 4.82
CA GLN A 31 -0.30 -6.09 4.24
C GLN A 31 -0.25 -7.15 3.12
N SER A 32 -0.84 -8.32 3.35
CA SER A 32 -0.93 -9.38 2.34
C SER A 32 -1.74 -8.96 1.12
N LEU A 33 -2.86 -8.26 1.30
CA LEU A 33 -3.66 -7.74 0.18
C LEU A 33 -2.85 -6.74 -0.65
N ILE A 34 -2.14 -5.81 0.00
CA ILE A 34 -1.25 -4.88 -0.70
C ILE A 34 -0.17 -5.64 -1.46
N GLU A 35 0.46 -6.65 -0.86
CA GLU A 35 1.52 -7.43 -1.51
C GLU A 35 1.01 -8.20 -2.74
N LEU A 36 -0.21 -8.74 -2.68
CA LEU A 36 -0.80 -9.52 -3.77
C LEU A 36 -1.32 -8.63 -4.92
N ASP A 37 -1.86 -7.45 -4.60
CA ASP A 37 -2.65 -6.68 -5.56
C ASP A 37 -1.97 -5.43 -6.12
N PHE A 38 -0.89 -4.92 -5.51
CA PHE A 38 -0.35 -3.59 -5.84
C PHE A 38 0.01 -3.38 -7.32
N ARG A 39 0.35 -4.46 -8.03
CA ARG A 39 0.71 -4.41 -9.47
C ARG A 39 -0.50 -4.14 -10.35
N TYR A 40 -1.66 -4.67 -9.97
CA TYR A 40 -2.89 -4.66 -10.76
C TYR A 40 -3.86 -3.59 -10.31
N ASN A 41 -3.83 -3.22 -9.01
CA ASN A 41 -4.81 -2.32 -8.44
C ASN A 41 -4.19 -1.18 -7.63
N ARG A 42 -4.29 0.02 -8.18
CA ARG A 42 -3.86 1.27 -7.55
C ARG A 42 -4.98 1.98 -6.77
N ASP A 43 -6.21 1.48 -6.83
CA ASP A 43 -7.36 2.06 -6.15
C ASP A 43 -7.44 1.55 -4.71
N ILE A 44 -7.24 2.46 -3.76
CA ILE A 44 -7.30 2.18 -2.33
C ILE A 44 -8.70 1.70 -1.88
N ASN A 45 -9.76 2.05 -2.61
CA ASN A 45 -11.12 1.63 -2.28
C ASN A 45 -11.29 0.12 -2.44
N VAL A 46 -10.56 -0.52 -3.36
CA VAL A 46 -10.61 -1.96 -3.55
C VAL A 46 -10.11 -2.70 -2.31
N TYR A 47 -9.08 -2.18 -1.63
CA TYR A 47 -8.60 -2.74 -0.37
C TYR A 47 -9.63 -2.59 0.75
N ALA A 48 -10.35 -1.47 0.79
CA ALA A 48 -11.43 -1.26 1.75
C ALA A 48 -12.58 -2.28 1.53
N VAL A 49 -12.98 -2.48 0.28
CA VAL A 49 -13.99 -3.48 -0.11
C VAL A 49 -13.54 -4.89 0.26
N LYS A 50 -12.30 -5.29 -0.09
CA LYS A 50 -11.74 -6.61 0.26
C LYS A 50 -11.64 -6.85 1.77
N MET A 51 -11.49 -5.78 2.55
CA MET A 51 -11.48 -5.84 4.01
C MET A 51 -12.85 -5.62 4.68
N GLY A 52 -13.93 -5.54 3.89
CA GLY A 52 -15.30 -5.39 4.40
C GLY A 52 -15.50 -4.09 5.20
N THR A 53 -14.84 -3.00 4.80
CA THR A 53 -14.86 -1.74 5.55
C THR A 53 -14.88 -0.52 4.62
N SER A 54 -15.09 0.67 5.17
CA SER A 54 -14.96 1.91 4.41
C SER A 54 -13.50 2.36 4.33
N ILE A 55 -13.14 3.09 3.27
CA ILE A 55 -11.79 3.64 3.13
C ILE A 55 -11.41 4.57 4.29
N HIS A 56 -12.38 5.31 4.85
CA HIS A 56 -12.15 6.16 6.02
C HIS A 56 -11.78 5.34 7.25
N ALA A 57 -12.52 4.26 7.53
CA ALA A 57 -12.23 3.38 8.66
C ALA A 57 -10.90 2.65 8.47
N LEU A 58 -10.62 2.16 7.27
CA LEU A 58 -9.36 1.49 6.97
C LEU A 58 -8.16 2.43 7.09
N ASN A 59 -8.29 3.69 6.67
CA ASN A 59 -7.23 4.68 6.86
C ASN A 59 -7.01 5.02 8.34
N ARG A 60 -8.07 5.13 9.15
CA ARG A 60 -7.90 5.31 10.61
C ARG A 60 -7.18 4.13 11.24
N PHE A 61 -7.56 2.91 10.84
CA PHE A 61 -6.90 1.68 11.27
C PHE A 61 -5.42 1.68 10.88
N ALA A 62 -5.10 1.87 9.59
CA ALA A 62 -3.74 1.87 9.08
C ALA A 62 -2.88 2.95 9.77
N LYS A 63 -3.42 4.15 10.00
CA LYS A 63 -2.70 5.21 10.72
C LYS A 63 -2.46 4.86 12.19
N ALA A 64 -3.43 4.27 12.87
CA ALA A 64 -3.29 3.88 14.28
C ALA A 64 -2.20 2.79 14.49
N TYR A 65 -2.07 1.85 13.56
CA TYR A 65 -1.14 0.71 13.69
C TYR A 65 0.19 0.87 12.95
N LEU A 66 0.23 1.63 11.85
CA LEU A 66 1.41 1.78 10.97
C LEU A 66 1.85 3.23 10.78
N GLY A 67 1.13 4.21 11.34
CA GLY A 67 1.42 5.63 11.15
C GLY A 67 1.19 6.14 9.72
N ARG A 68 0.63 5.32 8.82
CA ARG A 68 0.46 5.62 7.40
C ARG A 68 -0.94 5.25 6.93
N SER A 69 -1.45 6.02 5.97
CA SER A 69 -2.67 5.70 5.22
C SER A 69 -2.48 4.51 4.29
N VAL A 70 -3.57 3.90 3.84
CA VAL A 70 -3.55 2.80 2.86
C VAL A 70 -2.89 3.24 1.56
N TYR A 71 -3.14 4.48 1.13
CA TYR A 71 -2.52 5.06 -0.05
C TYR A 71 -1.00 5.12 0.09
N GLU A 72 -0.49 5.62 1.22
CA GLU A 72 0.95 5.69 1.48
C GLU A 72 1.58 4.31 1.49
N LEU A 73 0.96 3.34 2.17
CA LEU A 73 1.44 1.96 2.21
C LEU A 73 1.52 1.33 0.80
N LEU A 74 0.50 1.56 -0.03
CA LEU A 74 0.47 1.10 -1.41
C LEU A 74 1.57 1.77 -2.24
N GLN A 75 1.72 3.09 -2.14
CA GLN A 75 2.75 3.81 -2.87
C GLN A 75 4.17 3.38 -2.45
N ASP A 76 4.38 3.09 -1.17
CA ASP A 76 5.67 2.61 -0.66
C ASP A 76 5.98 1.21 -1.16
N ARG A 77 4.97 0.34 -1.29
CA ARG A 77 5.15 -0.97 -1.91
C ARG A 77 5.49 -0.88 -3.39
N ILE A 78 4.79 -0.02 -4.14
CA ILE A 78 5.06 0.24 -5.57
C ILE A 78 6.47 0.81 -5.73
N TYR A 79 6.88 1.72 -4.84
CA TYR A 79 8.23 2.28 -4.86
C TYR A 79 9.31 1.25 -4.62
N ARG A 80 9.14 0.37 -3.61
CA ARG A 80 10.07 -0.75 -3.40
C ARG A 80 10.17 -1.67 -4.61
N GLU A 81 9.06 -1.93 -5.30
CA GLU A 81 9.09 -2.71 -6.55
C GLU A 81 9.86 -1.99 -7.65
N ALA A 82 9.65 -0.69 -7.81
CA ALA A 82 10.36 0.11 -8.80
C ALA A 82 11.88 0.05 -8.57
N LEU A 83 12.32 0.19 -7.32
CA LEU A 83 13.74 0.05 -6.97
C LEU A 83 14.26 -1.35 -7.31
N TYR A 84 13.52 -2.40 -6.91
CA TYR A 84 13.88 -3.78 -7.18
C TYR A 84 14.02 -4.06 -8.68
N LEU A 85 13.03 -3.67 -9.50
CA LEU A 85 13.06 -3.85 -10.95
C LEU A 85 14.18 -3.03 -11.62
N LEU A 86 14.47 -1.83 -11.13
CA LEU A 86 15.55 -1.00 -11.67
C LEU A 86 16.92 -1.63 -11.46
N GLN A 87 17.12 -2.34 -10.35
CA GLN A 87 18.37 -2.99 -9.97
C GLN A 87 18.52 -4.40 -10.56
N HIS A 88 17.44 -5.20 -10.55
CA HIS A 88 17.51 -6.65 -10.76
C HIS A 88 16.88 -7.14 -12.06
N SER A 89 16.39 -6.24 -12.92
CA SER A 89 15.78 -6.63 -14.19
C SER A 89 16.44 -5.95 -15.39
N ARG A 90 16.25 -6.55 -16.57
CA ARG A 90 16.65 -5.95 -17.86
C ARG A 90 15.56 -5.05 -18.45
N HIS A 91 14.44 -4.87 -17.77
CA HIS A 91 13.32 -4.11 -18.28
C HIS A 91 13.70 -2.68 -18.64
N THR A 92 13.17 -2.15 -19.73
CA THR A 92 13.32 -0.72 -20.01
C THR A 92 12.58 0.12 -18.95
N ILE A 93 12.91 1.40 -18.82
CA ILE A 93 12.19 2.28 -17.87
C ILE A 93 10.71 2.39 -18.25
N LYS A 94 10.42 2.32 -19.56
CA LYS A 94 9.05 2.26 -20.11
C LYS A 94 8.33 1.00 -19.66
N GLU A 95 8.94 -0.18 -19.82
CA GLU A 95 8.36 -1.44 -19.36
C GLU A 95 8.13 -1.46 -17.85
N ILE A 96 9.04 -0.91 -17.04
CA ILE A 96 8.82 -0.80 -15.58
C ILE A 96 7.62 0.09 -15.26
N SER A 97 7.48 1.21 -15.97
CA SER A 97 6.32 2.10 -15.82
C SER A 97 5.01 1.36 -16.11
N GLU A 98 4.99 0.56 -17.18
CA GLU A 98 3.83 -0.25 -17.59
C GLU A 98 3.54 -1.39 -16.60
N LEU A 99 4.57 -2.13 -16.14
CA LEU A 99 4.47 -3.21 -15.15
C LEU A 99 3.94 -2.73 -13.79
N LEU A 100 4.16 -1.46 -13.45
CA LEU A 100 3.68 -0.82 -12.24
C LEU A 100 2.39 -0.03 -12.44
N SER A 101 1.74 -0.23 -13.59
CA SER A 101 0.43 0.35 -13.94
C SER A 101 0.41 1.88 -13.84
N PHE A 102 1.48 2.55 -14.26
CA PHE A 102 1.47 4.01 -14.45
C PHE A 102 0.81 4.35 -15.79
N SER A 103 0.04 5.44 -15.83
CA SER A 103 -0.67 5.91 -17.03
C SER A 103 0.27 6.17 -18.20
N ASP A 104 1.45 6.72 -17.90
CA ASP A 104 2.45 7.10 -18.89
C ASP A 104 3.84 7.23 -18.23
N LEU A 105 4.86 7.13 -19.08
CA LEU A 105 6.26 7.23 -18.68
C LEU A 105 6.64 8.59 -18.06
N PRO A 106 6.17 9.75 -18.57
CA PRO A 106 6.39 11.05 -17.93
C PRO A 106 5.88 11.12 -16.49
N TYR A 107 4.70 10.56 -16.20
CA TYR A 107 4.11 10.51 -14.87
C TYR A 107 4.94 9.63 -13.94
N PHE A 108 5.31 8.41 -14.37
CA PHE A 108 6.25 7.55 -13.63
C PHE A 108 7.56 8.26 -13.32
N SER A 109 8.15 8.95 -14.31
CA SER A 109 9.45 9.62 -14.16
C SER A 109 9.40 10.74 -13.11
N ARG A 110 8.32 11.54 -13.11
CA ARG A 110 8.10 12.59 -12.10
C ARG A 110 7.88 11.99 -10.71
N TRP A 111 6.99 11.00 -10.61
CA TRP A 111 6.69 10.30 -9.37
C TRP A 111 7.94 9.66 -8.75
N PHE A 112 8.76 8.98 -9.57
CA PHE A 112 9.98 8.33 -9.09
C PHE A 112 11.00 9.37 -8.64
N LYS A 113 11.21 10.45 -9.41
CA LYS A 113 12.14 11.52 -9.04
C LYS A 113 11.72 12.20 -7.73
N GLN A 114 10.43 12.44 -7.53
CA GLN A 114 9.91 13.03 -6.29
C GLN A 114 10.21 12.16 -5.07
N ARG A 115 10.11 10.83 -5.20
CA ARG A 115 10.38 9.89 -4.11
C ARG A 115 11.86 9.62 -3.87
N ASN A 116 12.64 9.54 -4.93
CA ASN A 116 14.03 9.09 -4.88
C ASN A 116 15.07 10.23 -4.92
N GLY A 117 14.64 11.47 -5.20
CA GLY A 117 15.52 12.63 -5.43
C GLY A 117 16.20 12.67 -6.81
N GLN A 118 16.32 11.52 -7.48
CA GLN A 118 16.95 11.38 -8.80
C GLN A 118 16.08 10.56 -9.76
N THR A 119 16.31 10.70 -11.06
CA THR A 119 15.54 9.97 -12.09
C THR A 119 15.82 8.46 -12.05
N ALA A 120 14.86 7.66 -12.49
CA ALA A 120 15.01 6.19 -12.61
C ALA A 120 16.21 5.78 -13.47
N LYS A 121 16.51 6.56 -14.53
CA LYS A 121 17.66 6.34 -15.41
C LYS A 121 18.98 6.50 -14.68
N VAL A 122 19.12 7.59 -13.90
CA VAL A 122 20.33 7.86 -13.12
C VAL A 122 20.47 6.82 -12.02
N TYR A 123 19.39 6.53 -11.30
CA TYR A 123 19.37 5.51 -10.26
C TYR A 123 19.89 4.15 -10.77
N ARG A 124 19.37 3.65 -11.91
CA ARG A 124 19.80 2.38 -12.50
C ARG A 124 21.28 2.35 -12.88
N LYS A 125 21.83 3.46 -13.39
CA LYS A 125 23.24 3.52 -13.78
C LYS A 125 24.18 3.25 -12.59
N GLY A 126 23.77 3.60 -11.37
CA GLY A 126 24.54 3.32 -10.16
C GLY A 126 24.69 1.83 -9.81
N PHE A 127 23.94 0.94 -10.45
CA PHE A 127 23.97 -0.51 -10.20
C PHE A 127 24.44 -1.33 -11.41
N LYS A 128 24.63 -0.69 -12.57
CA LYS A 128 25.25 -1.34 -13.73
C LYS A 128 26.77 -1.27 -13.55
N THR A 129 27.35 -2.34 -13.00
CA THR A 129 28.78 -2.65 -13.15
C THR A 129 28.99 -3.40 -14.46
#